data_AF-A0A6P0V1Y5-F1
#
_entry.id   AF-A0A6P0V1Y5-F1
#
_cell.length_a   1.000
_cell.length_b   1.000
_cell.length_c   1.000
_cell.angle_alpha   90.00
_cell.angle_beta   90.00
_cell.angle_gamma   90.00
#
_symmetry.space_group_name_H-M   'P 1'
#
loop_
_entity.id
_entity.type
_entity.pdbx_description
1 polymer ?
#
loop_
_entity_poly.entity_id
_entity_poly.type
_entity_poly.pdbx_seq_one_letter_code
_entity_poly.pdbx_strand_id
1 'polypeptide(L)'
;MSESLILYQFEMSESLILSLPSKQLPFFCPKLPCEIVISVQAKKQGENIMKKMNYAIRRTQVLDECCTIKILIVVDGDNGDVSLIQFNDLAEHHFEGAPPFGMGYILDILEQDAPGFVKFEVHCATRESTYSESTQSSQRQVEVNFRFTPEKIDLYDEIWLFGYNGQDDELALNAAELNALHEWMNRGGGILAMGDHEDLGAAICKDIQRVRFMRHWTTSQGVPSRVGEDRYDTNRPATDEQRSGDEYMPFWNQSDNILQPLLDTIDHCILAIPGDQGPLRLFPDHPHEGEVYRDGEGIQPGYDDFPNGSQPETIAWVETFIQDNKTRRAKGRVRSHKFGALGVYDGFTEQVGRIVVDSTWHHWFNINLIGMKEADDQTNYDRYKIFVHNVACWLAPKQQQKQMYLRAIWHSQFTSQVMENYYISNASWTYKDTQEVLKAFVSESFRKDWLSLWYPKELLNPEKESRDGLFHEWSPYKCPHWEVLEAELLQGVIAELRPLILEMMRKKRTSVEEQELTELFEKGSLQGVWNTMKHWSEVIDKQRTMKEMYAAKIR
;
A
#
# COMPACT_ATOMS: atom_id res chain seq x y z
N MET A 1 -21.70 67.93 -2.15
CA MET A 1 -20.56 67.09 -2.56
C MET A 1 -20.83 65.71 -2.00
N SER A 2 -21.16 64.78 -2.90
CA SER A 2 -21.91 63.55 -2.65
C SER A 2 -20.98 62.33 -2.64
N GLU A 3 -21.10 61.49 -1.62
CA GLU A 3 -20.58 60.12 -1.63
C GLU A 3 -21.71 59.15 -1.96
N SER A 4 -21.49 58.35 -3.00
CA SER A 4 -22.46 57.42 -3.57
C SER A 4 -22.28 56.03 -2.96
N LEU A 5 -23.29 55.58 -2.22
CA LEU A 5 -23.51 54.17 -1.89
C LEU A 5 -24.09 53.47 -3.14
N ILE A 6 -23.45 52.43 -3.66
CA ILE A 6 -24.03 51.57 -4.71
C ILE A 6 -24.45 50.25 -4.07
N LEU A 7 -25.76 50.09 -3.88
CA LEU A 7 -26.44 48.82 -3.60
C LEU A 7 -26.74 48.14 -4.95
N TYR A 8 -26.28 46.91 -5.15
CA TYR A 8 -26.81 46.04 -6.19
C TYR A 8 -27.74 45.01 -5.55
N GLN A 9 -29.02 45.18 -5.84
CA GLN A 9 -30.11 44.25 -5.56
C GLN A 9 -30.18 43.27 -6.76
N PHE A 10 -30.10 41.96 -6.52
CA PHE A 10 -30.40 40.96 -7.54
C PHE A 10 -31.74 40.31 -7.20
N GLU A 11 -32.74 40.58 -8.04
CA GLU A 11 -33.94 39.76 -8.15
C GLU A 11 -33.58 38.50 -8.95
N MET A 12 -33.76 37.32 -8.35
CA MET A 12 -33.82 36.08 -9.11
C MET A 12 -35.29 35.77 -9.40
N SER A 13 -35.68 35.78 -10.67
CA SER A 13 -36.95 35.21 -11.12
C SER A 13 -36.75 33.80 -11.65
N GLU A 14 -37.76 32.98 -11.39
CA GLU A 14 -37.79 31.52 -11.53
C GLU A 14 -37.89 31.03 -12.98
N SER A 15 -37.50 29.76 -13.13
CA SER A 15 -37.97 28.77 -14.11
C SER A 15 -37.47 28.89 -15.56
N LEU A 16 -36.58 27.96 -15.93
CA LEU A 16 -36.43 27.53 -17.32
C LEU A 16 -36.60 26.01 -17.40
N ILE A 17 -37.80 25.60 -17.79
CA ILE A 17 -38.16 24.25 -18.22
C ILE A 17 -37.64 24.10 -19.66
N LEU A 18 -36.71 23.16 -19.89
CA LEU A 18 -36.25 22.81 -21.22
C LEU A 18 -37.05 21.61 -21.75
N SER A 19 -37.98 21.89 -22.66
CA SER A 19 -38.51 20.91 -23.62
C SER A 19 -37.95 21.24 -25.01
N LEU A 20 -37.19 20.30 -25.60
CA LEU A 20 -36.81 20.36 -27.02
C LEU A 20 -37.98 19.91 -27.91
N PRO A 21 -38.13 20.49 -29.12
CA PRO A 21 -37.91 19.64 -30.29
C PRO A 21 -37.28 20.34 -31.53
N SER A 22 -36.41 19.54 -32.18
CA SER A 22 -36.15 19.34 -33.61
C SER A 22 -36.26 20.46 -34.68
N LYS A 23 -35.18 20.51 -35.48
CA LYS A 23 -35.03 20.76 -36.94
C LYS A 23 -34.77 22.18 -37.48
N GLN A 24 -33.63 22.24 -38.20
CA GLN A 24 -33.26 23.01 -39.40
C GLN A 24 -32.77 24.49 -39.28
N LEU A 25 -31.45 24.62 -39.56
CA LEU A 25 -30.57 25.71 -40.05
C LEU A 25 -31.21 26.96 -40.73
N PRO A 26 -30.43 28.00 -41.13
CA PRO A 26 -29.35 28.76 -40.45
C PRO A 26 -29.51 30.30 -40.65
N PHE A 27 -28.97 31.19 -39.80
CA PHE A 27 -28.62 32.56 -40.25
C PHE A 27 -27.53 33.22 -39.40
N PHE A 28 -26.59 33.84 -40.11
CA PHE A 28 -25.52 34.71 -39.63
C PHE A 28 -26.05 35.94 -38.88
N CYS A 29 -25.45 36.29 -37.74
CA CYS A 29 -25.39 37.67 -37.25
C CYS A 29 -24.02 37.92 -36.59
N PRO A 30 -23.26 38.95 -37.00
CA PRO A 30 -21.95 39.24 -36.45
C PRO A 30 -22.01 40.23 -35.28
N LYS A 31 -21.19 39.97 -34.26
CA LYS A 31 -20.69 40.87 -33.20
C LYS A 31 -21.63 41.25 -32.05
N LEU A 32 -21.31 40.73 -30.87
CA LEU A 32 -21.10 41.52 -29.63
C LEU A 32 -20.05 40.82 -28.74
N PRO A 33 -19.05 41.52 -28.18
CA PRO A 33 -18.00 40.94 -27.37
C PRO A 33 -18.39 40.95 -25.88
N CYS A 34 -19.31 40.07 -25.47
CA CYS A 34 -19.67 39.93 -24.06
C CYS A 34 -19.28 38.56 -23.46
N GLU A 35 -19.12 37.51 -24.27
CA GLU A 35 -18.70 36.18 -23.77
C GLU A 35 -17.19 36.09 -23.44
N ILE A 36 -16.35 36.89 -24.11
CA ILE A 36 -14.89 36.84 -23.90
C ILE A 36 -14.48 37.57 -22.60
N VAL A 37 -15.22 38.59 -22.16
CA VAL A 37 -14.86 39.33 -20.94
C VAL A 37 -15.26 38.54 -19.68
N ILE A 38 -16.40 37.85 -19.70
CA ILE A 38 -16.85 37.01 -18.58
C ILE A 38 -15.93 35.77 -18.45
N SER A 39 -15.57 35.13 -19.56
CA SER A 39 -14.65 33.97 -19.51
C SER A 39 -13.23 34.35 -19.08
N VAL A 40 -12.73 35.53 -19.47
CA VAL A 40 -11.39 35.99 -19.07
C VAL A 40 -11.37 36.51 -17.61
N GLN A 41 -12.43 37.17 -17.13
CA GLN A 41 -12.52 37.58 -15.72
C GLN A 41 -12.74 36.39 -14.79
N ALA A 42 -13.59 35.41 -15.16
CA ALA A 42 -13.74 34.17 -14.42
C ALA A 42 -12.42 33.38 -14.36
N LYS A 43 -11.67 33.33 -15.47
CA LYS A 43 -10.36 32.67 -15.54
C LYS A 43 -9.29 33.40 -14.72
N LYS A 44 -9.23 34.73 -14.75
CA LYS A 44 -8.31 35.53 -13.90
C LYS A 44 -8.68 35.52 -12.42
N GLN A 45 -9.97 35.52 -12.07
CA GLN A 45 -10.41 35.32 -10.68
C GLN A 45 -10.09 33.90 -10.22
N GLY A 46 -10.36 32.89 -11.05
CA GLY A 46 -9.97 31.50 -10.82
C GLY A 46 -8.47 31.36 -10.60
N GLU A 47 -7.62 31.92 -11.46
CA GLU A 47 -6.16 31.88 -11.29
C GLU A 47 -5.66 32.57 -10.01
N ASN A 48 -6.30 33.66 -9.59
CA ASN A 48 -5.90 34.40 -8.38
C ASN A 48 -6.41 33.72 -7.10
N ILE A 49 -7.58 33.07 -7.17
CA ILE A 49 -8.12 32.19 -6.13
C ILE A 49 -7.24 30.95 -6.02
N MET A 50 -6.86 30.32 -7.14
CA MET A 50 -5.98 29.16 -7.18
C MET A 50 -4.58 29.47 -6.66
N LYS A 51 -4.00 30.63 -6.98
CA LYS A 51 -2.73 31.05 -6.37
C LYS A 51 -2.85 31.26 -4.86
N LYS A 52 -3.96 31.82 -4.38
CA LYS A 52 -4.21 31.99 -2.94
C LYS A 52 -4.53 30.68 -2.23
N MET A 53 -5.19 29.72 -2.91
CA MET A 53 -5.50 28.39 -2.40
C MET A 53 -4.27 27.49 -2.40
N ASN A 54 -3.51 27.43 -3.48
CA ASN A 54 -2.22 26.74 -3.51
C ASN A 54 -1.25 27.33 -2.47
N TYR A 55 -1.30 28.65 -2.26
CA TYR A 55 -0.56 29.29 -1.17
C TYR A 55 -1.11 28.93 0.22
N ALA A 56 -2.43 28.81 0.39
CA ALA A 56 -3.04 28.40 1.65
C ALA A 56 -2.76 26.93 1.97
N ILE A 57 -2.96 26.01 1.01
CA ILE A 57 -2.68 24.57 1.08
C ILE A 57 -1.20 24.33 1.43
N ARG A 58 -0.27 25.04 0.78
CA ARG A 58 1.18 24.97 1.09
C ARG A 58 1.55 25.54 2.46
N ARG A 59 0.68 26.35 3.09
CA ARG A 59 0.96 27.03 4.37
C ARG A 59 0.18 26.45 5.54
N THR A 60 -0.90 25.71 5.28
CA THR A 60 -1.60 24.93 6.28
C THR A 60 -0.76 23.72 6.64
N GLN A 61 -0.18 23.75 7.84
CA GLN A 61 0.34 22.59 8.58
C GLN A 61 -0.73 21.51 8.85
N VAL A 62 -1.95 21.65 8.30
CA VAL A 62 -3.04 20.66 8.33
C VAL A 62 -2.61 19.30 7.72
N LEU A 63 -1.54 19.30 6.91
CA LEU A 63 -0.94 18.08 6.34
C LEU A 63 0.06 17.38 7.26
N ASP A 64 0.50 18.00 8.37
CA ASP A 64 1.36 17.33 9.36
C ASP A 64 0.59 16.30 10.20
N GLU A 65 -0.73 16.22 10.06
CA GLU A 65 -1.58 15.28 10.79
C GLU A 65 -1.75 13.93 10.04
N CYS A 66 -0.68 13.42 9.45
CA CYS A 66 -0.67 12.08 8.86
C CYS A 66 -0.63 11.00 9.95
N CYS A 67 -1.17 9.81 9.68
CA CYS A 67 -0.96 8.66 10.55
C CYS A 67 0.54 8.30 10.52
N THR A 68 1.20 8.22 11.67
CA THR A 68 2.61 7.82 11.72
C THR A 68 2.71 6.31 11.92
N ILE A 69 3.52 5.65 11.09
CA ILE A 69 3.92 4.25 11.25
C ILE A 69 5.40 4.23 11.55
N LYS A 70 5.78 3.56 12.64
CA LYS A 70 7.17 3.40 13.07
C LYS A 70 7.70 2.06 12.61
N ILE A 71 8.70 2.08 11.74
CA ILE A 71 9.30 0.91 11.12
C ILE A 71 10.73 0.75 11.63
N LEU A 72 11.05 -0.43 12.16
CA LEU A 72 12.42 -0.82 12.46
C LEU A 72 12.94 -1.75 11.37
N ILE A 73 13.93 -1.30 10.61
CA ILE A 73 14.66 -2.13 9.64
C ILE A 73 15.88 -2.73 10.33
N VAL A 74 15.97 -4.06 10.36
CA VAL A 74 17.06 -4.82 10.98
C VAL A 74 17.79 -5.66 9.94
N VAL A 75 19.12 -5.57 9.93
CA VAL A 75 20.03 -6.42 9.13
C VAL A 75 20.94 -7.25 10.04
N ASP A 76 21.36 -8.41 9.56
CA ASP A 76 22.34 -9.30 10.20
C ASP A 76 23.39 -9.76 9.18
N GLY A 77 24.37 -8.91 8.89
CA GLY A 77 25.43 -9.22 7.94
C GLY A 77 26.55 -8.21 8.01
N ASP A 78 27.75 -8.62 7.60
CA ASP A 78 28.97 -7.83 7.73
C ASP A 78 28.80 -6.44 7.09
N ASN A 79 29.37 -5.44 7.75
CA ASN A 79 29.24 -4.01 7.50
C ASN A 79 29.72 -3.54 6.12
N GLY A 80 30.28 -4.45 5.32
CA GLY A 80 30.69 -4.20 3.94
C GLY A 80 29.67 -4.66 2.90
N ASP A 81 28.82 -5.64 3.22
CA ASP A 81 27.94 -6.26 2.23
C ASP A 81 26.60 -5.51 2.16
N VAL A 82 25.88 -5.38 3.28
CA VAL A 82 24.57 -4.68 3.33
C VAL A 82 24.70 -3.30 3.96
N SER A 83 24.33 -2.26 3.23
CA SER A 83 24.34 -0.88 3.69
C SER A 83 22.92 -0.35 3.94
N LEU A 84 22.65 0.00 5.19
CA LEU A 84 21.44 0.71 5.63
C LEU A 84 21.46 2.21 5.24
N ILE A 85 22.47 2.66 4.50
CA ILE A 85 22.66 4.05 4.11
C ILE A 85 22.84 4.16 2.59
N GLN A 86 22.29 5.24 2.03
CA GLN A 86 22.49 5.66 0.65
C GLN A 86 23.97 5.99 0.42
N PHE A 87 24.62 5.26 -0.48
CA PHE A 87 25.85 5.75 -1.09
C PHE A 87 25.45 6.92 -1.99
N ASN A 88 26.05 8.09 -1.76
CA ASN A 88 25.92 9.21 -2.68
C ASN A 88 26.20 8.69 -4.10
N ASP A 89 25.36 9.07 -5.05
CA ASP A 89 25.37 8.81 -6.51
C ASP A 89 26.69 9.22 -7.23
N LEU A 90 27.80 9.36 -6.52
CA LEU A 90 29.12 9.61 -7.08
C LEU A 90 29.74 8.28 -7.49
N ALA A 91 29.41 7.81 -8.69
CA ALA A 91 30.36 7.96 -9.80
C ALA A 91 29.82 7.31 -11.07
N GLU A 92 30.01 8.05 -12.16
CA GLU A 92 29.98 7.65 -13.58
C GLU A 92 30.97 6.51 -13.92
N HIS A 93 31.29 5.62 -12.97
CA HIS A 93 32.21 4.52 -13.13
C HIS A 93 31.54 3.23 -12.67
N HIS A 94 30.99 2.54 -13.65
CA HIS A 94 30.86 1.09 -13.66
C HIS A 94 31.92 0.40 -12.78
N PHE A 95 31.49 -0.10 -11.62
CA PHE A 95 31.90 -1.39 -11.05
C PHE A 95 33.31 -1.59 -10.45
N GLU A 96 33.87 -0.64 -9.69
CA GLU A 96 34.91 -0.96 -8.68
C GLU A 96 34.80 -0.03 -7.44
N GLY A 97 34.04 -0.42 -6.40
CA GLY A 97 34.23 0.15 -5.05
C GLY A 97 33.02 0.62 -4.25
N ALA A 98 31.80 0.63 -4.80
CA ALA A 98 30.58 0.80 -3.99
C ALA A 98 30.07 -0.58 -3.54
N PRO A 99 29.69 -0.76 -2.25
CA PRO A 99 29.14 -2.03 -1.81
C PRO A 99 27.78 -2.25 -2.50
N PRO A 100 27.54 -3.45 -3.03
CA PRO A 100 26.44 -3.72 -3.94
C PRO A 100 25.05 -3.64 -3.28
N PHE A 101 24.92 -3.73 -1.95
CA PHE A 101 23.61 -3.94 -1.31
C PHE A 101 23.17 -2.76 -0.41
N GLY A 102 22.96 -1.59 -1.02
CA GLY A 102 22.39 -0.43 -0.32
C GLY A 102 20.85 -0.43 -0.31
N MET A 103 20.24 0.10 0.76
CA MET A 103 18.77 0.29 0.90
C MET A 103 18.28 1.74 0.73
N GLY A 104 19.17 2.66 0.31
CA GLY A 104 18.86 4.09 0.24
C GLY A 104 17.56 4.43 -0.50
N TYR A 105 17.25 3.74 -1.61
CA TYR A 105 16.03 4.02 -2.38
C TYR A 105 14.76 3.62 -1.64
N ILE A 106 14.74 2.50 -0.93
CA ILE A 106 13.58 2.10 -0.12
C ILE A 106 13.37 3.08 1.05
N LEU A 107 14.45 3.49 1.70
CA LEU A 107 14.40 4.49 2.77
C LEU A 107 13.85 5.83 2.24
N ASP A 108 14.30 6.27 1.06
CA ASP A 108 13.80 7.49 0.44
C ASP A 108 12.33 7.35 0.01
N ILE A 109 11.91 6.19 -0.51
CA ILE A 109 10.51 5.93 -0.85
C ILE A 109 9.62 6.05 0.38
N LEU A 110 10.03 5.47 1.52
CA LEU A 110 9.27 5.52 2.76
C LEU A 110 9.27 6.94 3.36
N GLU A 111 10.42 7.60 3.44
CA GLU A 111 10.50 8.88 4.16
C GLU A 111 10.06 10.09 3.34
N GLN A 112 10.26 10.07 2.01
CA GLN A 112 10.09 11.25 1.15
C GLN A 112 8.87 11.15 0.23
N ASP A 113 8.49 9.94 -0.18
CA ASP A 113 7.43 9.71 -1.16
C ASP A 113 6.12 9.19 -0.52
N ALA A 114 5.99 9.25 0.81
CA ALA A 114 4.80 8.77 1.51
C ALA A 114 3.50 9.44 1.02
N PRO A 115 2.41 8.68 0.85
CA PRO A 115 1.10 9.26 0.56
C PRO A 115 0.67 10.26 1.64
N GLY A 116 -0.01 11.35 1.28
CA GLY A 116 -0.34 12.44 2.20
C GLY A 116 -1.32 12.13 3.34
N PHE A 117 -1.64 10.86 3.60
CA PHE A 117 -2.42 10.39 4.74
C PHE A 117 -1.57 9.60 5.76
N VAL A 118 -0.33 9.27 5.43
CA VAL A 118 0.57 8.45 6.22
C VAL A 118 1.98 9.04 6.20
N LYS A 119 2.71 8.86 7.30
CA LYS A 119 4.12 9.19 7.43
C LYS A 119 4.84 7.97 7.98
N PHE A 120 5.98 7.64 7.41
CA PHE A 120 6.82 6.56 7.91
C PHE A 120 7.99 7.15 8.71
N GLU A 121 8.16 6.68 9.95
CA GLU A 121 9.32 6.95 10.80
C GLU A 121 10.19 5.69 10.79
N VAL A 122 11.30 5.74 10.04
CA VAL A 122 12.14 4.56 9.79
C VAL A 122 13.40 4.64 10.62
N HIS A 123 13.62 3.63 11.47
CA HIS A 123 14.86 3.45 12.21
C HIS A 123 15.60 2.22 11.69
N CYS A 124 16.92 2.31 11.67
CA CYS A 124 17.79 1.27 11.14
C CYS A 124 18.62 0.67 12.27
N ALA A 125 18.78 -0.64 12.26
CA ALA A 125 19.57 -1.37 13.22
C ALA A 125 20.35 -2.51 12.56
N THR A 126 21.53 -2.80 13.08
CA THR A 126 22.32 -3.97 12.71
C THR A 126 22.61 -4.82 13.93
N ARG A 127 22.58 -6.14 13.75
CA ARG A 127 23.00 -7.09 14.80
C ARG A 127 24.51 -7.11 15.00
N GLU A 128 25.26 -6.58 14.04
CA GLU A 128 26.72 -6.50 14.06
C GLU A 128 27.25 -5.55 15.12
N SER A 129 28.47 -5.84 15.59
CA SER A 129 29.07 -5.07 16.69
C SER A 129 29.63 -3.71 16.31
N THR A 130 29.90 -3.54 15.03
CA THR A 130 30.35 -2.31 14.41
C THR A 130 29.38 -1.97 13.28
N TYR A 131 29.44 -0.73 12.79
CA TYR A 131 28.87 -0.32 11.53
C TYR A 131 29.79 0.75 10.96
N SER A 132 30.27 0.59 9.73
CA SER A 132 31.29 1.49 9.20
C SER A 132 30.68 2.88 8.98
N GLU A 133 30.97 3.82 9.89
CA GLU A 133 30.50 5.21 9.80
C GLU A 133 31.13 5.98 8.62
N SER A 134 32.14 5.42 7.95
CA SER A 134 32.92 6.11 6.91
C SER A 134 32.13 6.50 5.66
N THR A 135 30.85 6.14 5.57
CA THR A 135 29.94 6.43 4.47
C THR A 135 28.73 7.28 4.88
N GLN A 136 28.76 7.86 6.09
CA GLN A 136 27.73 8.79 6.58
C GLN A 136 27.76 10.15 5.85
N SER A 137 27.26 10.20 4.62
CA SER A 137 26.66 11.43 4.09
C SER A 137 25.21 11.61 4.54
N SER A 138 24.55 10.52 4.97
CA SER A 138 23.15 10.54 5.39
C SER A 138 22.99 10.76 6.89
N GLN A 139 21.97 11.54 7.27
CA GLN A 139 21.63 11.89 8.66
C GLN A 139 21.04 10.73 9.48
N ARG A 140 20.99 9.50 8.95
CA ARG A 140 20.31 8.37 9.58
C ARG A 140 21.23 7.70 10.61
N GLN A 141 20.75 7.56 11.84
CA GLN A 141 21.44 6.82 12.89
C GLN A 141 21.15 5.33 12.74
N VAL A 142 22.19 4.51 12.77
CA VAL A 142 22.09 3.04 12.78
C VAL A 142 22.45 2.53 14.17
N GLU A 143 21.53 1.82 14.80
CA GLU A 143 21.82 1.15 16.07
C GLU A 143 22.66 -0.12 15.83
N VAL A 144 23.83 -0.20 16.45
CA VAL A 144 24.71 -1.39 16.38
C VAL A 144 24.51 -2.31 17.57
N ASN A 145 24.93 -3.57 17.46
CA ASN A 145 24.70 -4.62 18.45
C ASN A 145 23.21 -4.77 18.82
N PHE A 146 22.32 -4.56 17.86
CA PHE A 146 20.90 -4.61 18.12
C PHE A 146 20.48 -6.01 18.55
N ARG A 147 19.62 -6.07 19.57
CA ARG A 147 19.03 -7.29 20.09
C ARG A 147 17.55 -7.05 20.34
N PHE A 148 16.72 -8.03 20.06
CA PHE A 148 15.27 -7.92 20.20
C PHE A 148 14.89 -8.03 21.68
N THR A 149 14.73 -6.90 22.35
CA THR A 149 14.18 -6.83 23.71
C THR A 149 12.84 -6.11 23.68
N PRO A 150 11.90 -6.43 24.60
CA PRO A 150 10.58 -5.77 24.64
C PRO A 150 10.69 -4.25 24.63
N GLU A 151 11.62 -3.68 25.41
CA GLU A 151 11.80 -2.24 25.54
C GLU A 151 12.20 -1.55 24.23
N LYS A 152 12.87 -2.28 23.32
CA LYS A 152 13.27 -1.75 22.02
C LYS A 152 12.17 -1.95 20.99
N ILE A 153 11.60 -3.15 20.89
CA ILE A 153 10.64 -3.48 19.84
C ILE A 153 9.26 -2.86 20.06
N ASP A 154 8.85 -2.61 21.32
CA ASP A 154 7.57 -1.97 21.65
C ASP A 154 7.50 -0.49 21.20
N LEU A 155 8.61 0.07 20.72
CA LEU A 155 8.65 1.42 20.14
C LEU A 155 8.14 1.46 18.70
N TYR A 156 7.97 0.30 18.06
CA TYR A 156 7.71 0.17 16.63
C TYR A 156 6.39 -0.56 16.36
N ASP A 157 5.77 -0.16 15.26
CA ASP A 157 4.57 -0.79 14.71
C ASP A 157 4.94 -2.02 13.85
N GLU A 158 6.10 -1.94 13.19
CA GLU A 158 6.59 -2.93 12.25
C GLU A 158 8.09 -3.19 12.40
N ILE A 159 8.50 -4.42 12.09
CA ILE A 159 9.90 -4.83 12.01
C ILE A 159 10.15 -5.47 10.64
N TRP A 160 11.13 -4.94 9.92
CA TRP A 160 11.53 -5.44 8.61
C TRP A 160 12.90 -6.10 8.72
N LEU A 161 12.96 -7.40 8.45
CA LEU A 161 14.12 -8.27 8.65
C LEU A 161 14.77 -8.57 7.29
N PHE A 162 15.94 -7.98 7.08
CA PHE A 162 16.79 -8.22 5.91
C PHE A 162 17.89 -9.20 6.28
N GLY A 163 17.53 -10.47 6.22
CA GLY A 163 18.36 -11.58 6.64
C GLY A 163 19.52 -11.85 5.69
N TYR A 164 20.77 -11.73 6.15
CA TYR A 164 21.96 -12.12 5.39
C TYR A 164 22.63 -13.36 5.98
N ASN A 165 22.84 -13.43 7.30
CA ASN A 165 23.56 -14.54 7.91
C ASN A 165 22.82 -15.89 7.86
N GLY A 166 23.62 -16.97 7.78
CA GLY A 166 23.16 -18.35 7.63
C GLY A 166 22.64 -19.01 8.92
N GLN A 167 22.13 -20.23 8.83
CA GLN A 167 21.39 -20.88 9.91
C GLN A 167 22.23 -21.20 11.17
N ASP A 168 23.55 -21.28 11.03
CA ASP A 168 24.49 -21.66 12.08
C ASP A 168 25.32 -20.45 12.59
N ASP A 169 24.88 -19.24 12.26
CA ASP A 169 25.56 -18.00 12.64
C ASP A 169 25.45 -17.68 14.13
N GLU A 170 26.49 -17.06 14.69
CA GLU A 170 26.53 -16.70 16.12
C GLU A 170 25.59 -15.55 16.49
N LEU A 171 25.13 -14.77 15.50
CA LEU A 171 24.13 -13.73 15.67
C LEU A 171 22.69 -14.25 15.57
N ALA A 172 22.48 -15.57 15.41
CA ALA A 172 21.15 -16.16 15.42
C ALA A 172 20.34 -15.76 16.66
N LEU A 173 19.01 -15.67 16.52
CA LEU A 173 18.15 -15.25 17.63
C LEU A 173 18.20 -16.25 18.77
N ASN A 174 18.48 -15.75 19.97
CA ASN A 174 18.37 -16.59 21.17
C ASN A 174 16.91 -16.70 21.65
N ALA A 175 16.66 -17.60 22.60
CA ALA A 175 15.31 -17.85 23.10
C ALA A 175 14.62 -16.62 23.71
N ALA A 176 15.36 -15.69 24.32
CA ALA A 176 14.77 -14.49 24.90
C ALA A 176 14.33 -13.51 23.80
N GLU A 177 15.12 -13.36 22.74
CA GLU A 177 14.79 -12.54 21.58
C GLU A 177 13.56 -13.10 20.83
N LEU A 178 13.53 -14.42 20.62
CA LEU A 178 12.38 -15.10 20.02
C LEU A 178 11.11 -14.90 20.84
N ASN A 179 11.19 -15.06 22.16
CA ASN A 179 10.03 -14.84 23.04
C ASN A 179 9.54 -13.38 22.96
N ALA A 180 10.45 -12.40 22.98
CA ALA A 180 10.09 -10.99 22.85
C ALA A 180 9.37 -10.71 21.53
N LEU A 181 9.91 -11.20 20.40
CA LEU A 181 9.28 -11.06 19.09
C LEU A 181 7.91 -11.76 19.03
N HIS A 182 7.78 -12.98 19.53
CA HIS A 182 6.50 -13.70 19.53
C HIS A 182 5.43 -12.96 20.33
N GLU A 183 5.77 -12.46 21.52
CA GLU A 183 4.85 -11.67 22.33
C GLU A 183 4.45 -10.36 21.65
N TRP A 184 5.39 -9.68 21.01
CA TRP A 184 5.13 -8.44 20.26
C TRP A 184 4.24 -8.69 19.02
N MET A 185 4.52 -9.73 18.24
CA MET A 185 3.67 -10.16 17.12
C MET A 185 2.27 -10.55 17.60
N ASN A 186 2.14 -11.20 18.76
CA ASN A 186 0.84 -11.55 19.35
C ASN A 186 0.04 -10.33 19.83
N ARG A 187 0.69 -9.19 20.06
CA ARG A 187 0.02 -7.91 20.32
C ARG A 187 -0.35 -7.12 19.07
N GLY A 188 -0.02 -7.64 17.88
CA GLY A 188 -0.39 -7.01 16.60
C GLY A 188 0.76 -6.42 15.81
N GLY A 189 2.02 -6.56 16.25
CA GLY A 189 3.20 -6.07 15.52
C GLY A 189 3.41 -6.77 14.18
N GLY A 190 3.64 -6.00 13.12
CA GLY A 190 3.79 -6.50 11.75
C GLY A 190 5.23 -6.89 11.38
N ILE A 191 5.43 -7.98 10.62
CA ILE A 191 6.76 -8.39 10.15
C ILE A 191 6.84 -8.39 8.62
N LEU A 192 7.86 -7.75 8.07
CA LEU A 192 8.41 -8.10 6.75
C LEU A 192 9.66 -8.96 7.00
N ALA A 193 9.75 -10.16 6.41
CA ALA A 193 10.90 -11.03 6.61
C ALA A 193 11.43 -11.60 5.30
N MET A 194 12.75 -11.53 5.14
CA MET A 194 13.41 -11.79 3.87
C MET A 194 14.70 -12.57 4.10
N GLY A 195 15.12 -13.30 3.08
CA GLY A 195 16.41 -13.99 2.97
C GLY A 195 16.81 -14.03 1.50
N ASP A 196 17.66 -14.96 1.10
CA ASP A 196 17.93 -15.22 -0.32
C ASP A 196 18.25 -16.71 -0.56
N HIS A 197 18.94 -17.09 -1.64
CA HIS A 197 19.45 -18.46 -1.82
C HIS A 197 20.26 -19.00 -0.64
N GLU A 198 20.58 -20.30 -0.70
CA GLU A 198 21.22 -21.02 0.38
C GLU A 198 20.43 -20.79 1.68
N ASP A 199 21.09 -20.73 2.82
CA ASP A 199 20.45 -20.46 4.11
C ASP A 199 20.52 -18.96 4.49
N LEU A 200 20.70 -18.05 3.53
CA LEU A 200 20.79 -16.62 3.81
C LEU A 200 19.50 -16.10 4.47
N GLY A 201 19.69 -15.42 5.60
CA GLY A 201 18.64 -14.88 6.46
C GLY A 201 18.07 -15.87 7.48
N ALA A 202 18.55 -17.10 7.49
CA ALA A 202 18.08 -18.09 8.45
C ALA A 202 18.44 -17.73 9.90
N ALA A 203 19.54 -17.01 10.15
CA ALA A 203 19.93 -16.62 11.50
C ALA A 203 18.85 -15.81 12.23
N ILE A 204 18.18 -14.89 11.54
CA ILE A 204 17.15 -14.03 12.13
C ILE A 204 15.71 -14.41 11.81
N CYS A 205 15.45 -15.22 10.77
CA CYS A 205 14.08 -15.50 10.33
C CYS A 205 13.59 -16.94 10.62
N LYS A 206 14.48 -17.94 10.62
CA LYS A 206 14.08 -19.36 10.56
C LYS A 206 13.33 -19.87 11.80
N ASP A 207 13.48 -19.20 12.94
CA ASP A 207 12.92 -19.64 14.22
C ASP A 207 11.76 -18.77 14.71
N ILE A 208 11.47 -17.66 14.02
CA ILE A 208 10.35 -16.77 14.35
C ILE A 208 9.04 -17.49 14.04
N GLN A 209 8.14 -17.54 15.03
CA GLN A 209 6.80 -18.13 14.93
C GLN A 209 6.07 -17.58 13.69
N ARG A 210 5.40 -18.48 12.95
CA ARG A 210 4.72 -18.22 11.65
C ARG A 210 5.70 -17.97 10.50
N VAL A 211 6.65 -17.04 10.65
CA VAL A 211 7.63 -16.68 9.60
C VAL A 211 8.41 -17.91 9.11
N ARG A 212 8.82 -18.78 10.04
CA ARG A 212 9.54 -20.02 9.76
C ARG A 212 8.85 -20.99 8.79
N PHE A 213 7.53 -20.88 8.66
CA PHE A 213 6.69 -21.71 7.81
C PHE A 213 6.16 -20.99 6.58
N MET A 214 6.62 -19.77 6.29
CA MET A 214 6.20 -19.01 5.12
C MET A 214 7.24 -19.03 3.99
N ARG A 215 8.49 -19.40 4.28
CA ARG A 215 9.59 -19.46 3.30
C ARG A 215 10.54 -20.62 3.61
N HIS A 216 11.25 -21.12 2.60
CA HIS A 216 12.37 -22.03 2.80
C HIS A 216 13.56 -21.25 3.37
N TRP A 217 14.00 -21.59 4.58
CA TRP A 217 15.09 -20.87 5.27
C TRP A 217 16.38 -21.67 5.37
N THR A 218 16.32 -22.99 5.37
CA THR A 218 17.46 -23.87 5.68
C THR A 218 17.80 -24.81 4.54
N THR A 219 19.04 -25.32 4.50
CA THR A 219 19.45 -26.37 3.55
C THR A 219 18.52 -27.59 3.60
N SER A 220 18.02 -27.94 4.79
CA SER A 220 17.11 -29.07 4.98
C SER A 220 15.72 -28.86 4.35
N GLN A 221 15.33 -27.61 4.13
CA GLN A 221 14.08 -27.24 3.46
C GLN A 221 14.24 -27.17 1.94
N GLY A 222 15.44 -27.41 1.40
CA GLY A 222 15.66 -27.40 -0.05
C GLY A 222 15.76 -26.00 -0.64
N VAL A 223 16.35 -25.06 0.09
CA VAL A 223 16.76 -23.76 -0.44
C VAL A 223 17.69 -23.95 -1.67
N PRO A 224 17.56 -23.11 -2.71
CA PRO A 224 18.33 -23.23 -3.94
C PRO A 224 19.80 -22.86 -3.71
N SER A 225 20.70 -23.47 -4.47
CA SER A 225 22.12 -23.14 -4.42
C SER A 225 22.44 -21.77 -5.03
N ARG A 226 23.51 -21.08 -4.58
CA ARG A 226 24.01 -19.84 -5.22
C ARG A 226 24.46 -20.03 -6.67
N VAL A 227 24.91 -21.24 -6.96
CA VAL A 227 25.53 -21.69 -8.21
C VAL A 227 24.97 -23.06 -8.59
N GLY A 228 25.04 -23.42 -9.86
CA GLY A 228 24.52 -24.71 -10.32
C GLY A 228 23.12 -24.61 -10.93
N GLU A 229 22.60 -25.75 -11.41
CA GLU A 229 21.37 -25.80 -12.21
C GLU A 229 20.09 -25.63 -11.40
N ASP A 230 20.16 -25.83 -10.09
CA ASP A 230 19.06 -25.76 -9.11
C ASP A 230 18.81 -24.33 -8.59
N ARG A 231 19.64 -23.37 -8.97
CA ARG A 231 19.43 -21.95 -8.61
C ARG A 231 18.22 -21.36 -9.31
N TYR A 232 17.57 -20.40 -8.65
CA TYR A 232 16.40 -19.73 -9.21
C TYR A 232 16.77 -18.38 -9.82
N ASP A 233 17.19 -18.38 -11.10
CA ASP A 233 17.55 -17.14 -11.80
C ASP A 233 16.35 -16.50 -12.50
N THR A 234 16.02 -15.27 -12.12
CA THR A 234 14.95 -14.50 -12.76
C THR A 234 15.49 -13.45 -13.74
N ASN A 235 16.82 -13.25 -13.75
CA ASN A 235 17.50 -12.35 -14.69
C ASN A 235 17.14 -12.57 -16.15
N ARG A 236 16.96 -11.46 -16.86
CA ARG A 236 16.54 -11.44 -18.26
C ARG A 236 17.63 -10.89 -19.19
N PRO A 237 17.66 -11.33 -20.46
CA PRO A 237 18.50 -10.72 -21.48
C PRO A 237 18.09 -9.27 -21.74
N ALA A 238 19.04 -8.35 -21.64
CA ALA A 238 18.90 -6.92 -21.88
C ALA A 238 18.95 -6.54 -23.37
N THR A 239 19.63 -7.36 -24.19
CA THR A 239 19.81 -7.12 -25.63
C THR A 239 19.32 -8.31 -26.46
N ASP A 240 19.13 -8.08 -27.76
CA ASP A 240 18.77 -9.15 -28.71
C ASP A 240 19.94 -10.13 -28.91
N GLU A 241 21.18 -9.68 -28.79
CA GLU A 241 22.39 -10.51 -28.85
C GLU A 241 22.51 -11.42 -27.61
N GLN A 242 22.19 -10.91 -26.42
CA GLN A 242 22.09 -11.74 -25.21
C GLN A 242 20.95 -12.76 -25.35
N ARG A 243 19.84 -12.36 -25.98
CA ARG A 243 18.67 -13.22 -26.23
C ARG A 243 18.97 -14.32 -27.24
N SER A 244 19.71 -14.02 -28.31
CA SER A 244 20.12 -14.99 -29.33
C SER A 244 21.23 -15.93 -28.85
N GLY A 245 21.95 -15.55 -27.79
CA GLY A 245 23.11 -16.26 -27.26
C GLY A 245 24.44 -15.86 -27.92
N ASP A 246 24.41 -14.83 -28.78
CA ASP A 246 25.60 -14.26 -29.41
C ASP A 246 26.45 -13.49 -28.39
N GLU A 247 25.79 -12.87 -27.40
CA GLU A 247 26.41 -12.20 -26.27
C GLU A 247 26.14 -12.92 -24.95
N TYR A 248 27.05 -12.71 -24.00
CA TYR A 248 26.95 -13.20 -22.64
C TYR A 248 26.10 -12.27 -21.78
N MET A 249 25.21 -12.85 -20.98
CA MET A 249 24.41 -12.16 -19.98
C MET A 249 25.22 -12.03 -18.67
N PRO A 250 25.72 -10.83 -18.32
CA PRO A 250 26.50 -10.62 -17.11
C PRO A 250 25.63 -10.71 -15.85
N PHE A 251 26.29 -10.90 -14.70
CA PHE A 251 25.63 -10.85 -13.38
C PHE A 251 24.94 -9.51 -13.11
N TRP A 252 25.48 -8.42 -13.68
CA TRP A 252 24.97 -7.06 -13.51
C TRP A 252 23.68 -6.74 -14.27
N ASN A 253 23.13 -7.68 -15.06
CA ASN A 253 21.79 -7.49 -15.62
C ASN A 253 20.73 -7.30 -14.54
N GLN A 254 20.98 -7.71 -13.29
CA GLN A 254 20.08 -7.42 -12.18
C GLN A 254 19.90 -5.91 -11.92
N SER A 255 20.77 -5.06 -12.49
CA SER A 255 20.72 -3.60 -12.38
C SER A 255 20.15 -2.91 -13.62
N ASP A 256 19.69 -3.66 -14.61
CA ASP A 256 19.07 -3.09 -15.79
C ASP A 256 17.58 -2.72 -15.54
N ASN A 257 16.86 -2.33 -16.59
CA ASN A 257 15.45 -1.96 -16.51
C ASN A 257 14.50 -3.07 -16.99
N ILE A 258 15.00 -4.30 -17.17
CA ILE A 258 14.28 -5.47 -17.68
C ILE A 258 13.80 -6.34 -16.52
N LEU A 259 12.70 -5.92 -15.94
CA LEU A 259 12.07 -6.54 -14.77
C LEU A 259 11.55 -7.97 -15.01
N GLN A 260 11.44 -8.74 -13.93
CA GLN A 260 10.82 -10.07 -13.95
C GLN A 260 9.28 -10.00 -13.87
N PRO A 261 8.54 -10.76 -14.69
CA PRO A 261 7.08 -10.83 -14.60
C PRO A 261 6.59 -11.60 -13.37
N LEU A 262 5.62 -11.02 -12.68
CA LEU A 262 4.80 -11.73 -11.70
C LEU A 262 3.75 -12.59 -12.42
N LEU A 263 3.69 -13.85 -12.02
CA LEU A 263 2.76 -14.88 -12.46
C LEU A 263 1.74 -15.16 -11.35
N ASP A 264 0.56 -15.67 -11.74
CA ASP A 264 -0.51 -16.14 -10.83
C ASP A 264 -0.77 -15.23 -9.63
N THR A 265 -0.78 -13.90 -9.86
CA THR A 265 -1.00 -12.93 -8.78
C THR A 265 -2.42 -13.04 -8.23
N ILE A 266 -2.55 -13.04 -6.92
CA ILE A 266 -3.83 -12.95 -6.22
C ILE A 266 -4.18 -11.46 -6.06
N ASP A 267 -5.47 -11.12 -6.14
CA ASP A 267 -5.94 -9.76 -5.86
C ASP A 267 -5.76 -9.48 -4.37
N HIS A 268 -4.66 -8.81 -4.03
CA HIS A 268 -4.25 -8.51 -2.67
C HIS A 268 -3.85 -7.04 -2.54
N CYS A 269 -4.15 -6.43 -1.40
CA CYS A 269 -3.90 -5.02 -1.10
C CYS A 269 -2.46 -4.59 -1.40
N ILE A 270 -1.49 -5.44 -1.06
CA ILE A 270 -0.06 -5.20 -1.31
C ILE A 270 0.25 -4.95 -2.80
N LEU A 271 -0.34 -5.73 -3.70
CA LEU A 271 -0.08 -5.64 -5.13
C LEU A 271 -0.98 -4.61 -5.82
N ALA A 272 -1.97 -4.05 -5.12
CA ALA A 272 -3.00 -3.23 -5.75
C ALA A 272 -2.51 -1.80 -6.03
N ILE A 273 -2.57 -1.38 -7.30
CA ILE A 273 -2.24 -0.01 -7.73
C ILE A 273 -3.53 0.81 -7.85
N PRO A 274 -3.61 2.04 -7.28
CA PRO A 274 -4.77 2.92 -7.41
C PRO A 274 -5.13 3.28 -8.88
N GLY A 275 -6.35 3.80 -9.10
CA GLY A 275 -6.75 4.39 -10.39
C GLY A 275 -6.92 3.43 -11.57
N ASP A 276 -7.48 2.23 -11.35
CA ASP A 276 -7.76 1.21 -12.38
C ASP A 276 -6.54 0.72 -13.18
N GLN A 277 -5.32 0.90 -12.64
CA GLN A 277 -4.06 0.50 -13.31
C GLN A 277 -3.75 -1.00 -13.23
N GLY A 278 -4.63 -1.78 -12.58
CA GLY A 278 -4.42 -3.19 -12.29
C GLY A 278 -3.33 -3.43 -11.23
N PRO A 279 -3.14 -4.69 -10.80
CA PRO A 279 -2.13 -5.01 -9.80
C PRO A 279 -0.71 -4.84 -10.36
N LEU A 280 0.29 -4.77 -9.49
CA LEU A 280 1.69 -4.85 -9.85
C LEU A 280 1.95 -6.15 -10.63
N ARG A 281 2.72 -6.06 -11.71
CA ARG A 281 3.00 -7.18 -12.62
C ARG A 281 4.48 -7.46 -12.81
N LEU A 282 5.35 -6.63 -12.26
CA LEU A 282 6.78 -6.66 -12.51
C LEU A 282 7.51 -6.45 -11.18
N PHE A 283 8.49 -7.31 -10.90
CA PHE A 283 9.42 -7.19 -9.79
C PHE A 283 10.84 -6.93 -10.33
N PRO A 284 11.72 -6.33 -9.52
CA PRO A 284 13.16 -6.37 -9.80
C PRO A 284 13.61 -7.83 -9.97
N ASP A 285 14.53 -8.08 -10.89
CA ASP A 285 15.06 -9.43 -11.14
C ASP A 285 16.37 -9.66 -10.37
N HIS A 286 16.68 -10.93 -10.11
CA HIS A 286 17.89 -11.34 -9.42
C HIS A 286 18.28 -12.78 -9.84
N PRO A 287 19.57 -13.10 -10.02
CA PRO A 287 19.97 -14.51 -10.14
C PRO A 287 19.80 -15.22 -8.77
N HIS A 288 19.58 -16.54 -8.71
CA HIS A 288 19.55 -17.30 -7.45
C HIS A 288 18.69 -16.72 -6.30
N GLU A 289 17.39 -16.53 -6.52
CA GLU A 289 16.45 -16.18 -5.45
C GLU A 289 16.12 -17.37 -4.54
N GLY A 290 15.58 -17.11 -3.34
CA GLY A 290 14.96 -18.13 -2.50
C GLY A 290 13.52 -18.47 -2.91
N GLU A 291 12.75 -19.09 -2.01
CA GLU A 291 11.37 -19.52 -2.30
C GLU A 291 10.44 -19.39 -1.09
N VAL A 292 9.30 -18.74 -1.31
CA VAL A 292 8.16 -18.72 -0.40
C VAL A 292 7.40 -20.05 -0.54
N TYR A 293 7.01 -20.64 0.60
CA TYR A 293 6.19 -21.85 0.60
C TYR A 293 4.88 -21.61 -0.15
N ARG A 294 4.43 -22.64 -0.87
CA ARG A 294 3.09 -22.65 -1.44
C ARG A 294 2.03 -22.68 -0.32
N ASP A 295 0.79 -22.28 -0.64
CA ASP A 295 -0.31 -22.26 0.33
C ASP A 295 -0.40 -23.56 1.16
N GLY A 296 -0.18 -23.43 2.47
CA GLY A 296 -0.21 -24.54 3.42
C GLY A 296 0.96 -25.53 3.35
N GLU A 297 1.90 -25.36 2.43
CA GLU A 297 3.16 -26.11 2.39
C GLU A 297 4.03 -25.71 3.59
N GLY A 298 4.78 -26.66 4.14
CA GLY A 298 5.62 -26.43 5.33
C GLY A 298 4.87 -26.41 6.66
N ILE A 299 3.53 -26.22 6.68
CA ILE A 299 2.73 -26.30 7.92
C ILE A 299 2.61 -27.77 8.34
N GLN A 300 3.44 -28.17 9.29
CA GLN A 300 3.37 -29.53 9.84
C GLN A 300 2.15 -29.67 10.78
N PRO A 301 1.35 -30.75 10.66
CA PRO A 301 0.25 -31.03 11.58
C PRO A 301 0.73 -31.04 13.04
N GLY A 302 0.11 -30.21 13.89
CA GLY A 302 0.43 -30.12 15.32
C GLY A 302 1.28 -28.91 15.74
N TYR A 303 1.73 -28.09 14.79
CA TYR A 303 2.29 -26.76 15.11
C TYR A 303 1.17 -25.72 15.22
N ASP A 304 1.07 -25.08 16.37
CA ASP A 304 0.10 -24.00 16.67
C ASP A 304 0.69 -22.61 16.36
N ASP A 305 1.45 -22.51 15.27
CA ASP A 305 2.07 -21.24 14.85
C ASP A 305 1.01 -20.24 14.38
N PHE A 306 -0.01 -20.77 13.70
CA PHE A 306 -1.12 -20.02 13.13
C PHE A 306 -2.38 -20.29 13.96
N PRO A 307 -2.84 -19.33 14.77
CA PRO A 307 -3.99 -19.53 15.64
C PRO A 307 -5.24 -19.94 14.85
N ASN A 308 -6.06 -20.83 15.43
CA ASN A 308 -7.32 -21.29 14.84
C ASN A 308 -7.21 -21.89 13.42
N GLY A 309 -6.00 -22.30 13.01
CA GLY A 309 -5.75 -22.93 11.71
C GLY A 309 -5.84 -21.96 10.52
N SER A 310 -5.70 -20.66 10.75
CA SER A 310 -5.43 -19.69 9.68
C SER A 310 -4.15 -20.11 8.93
N GLN A 311 -4.07 -19.81 7.64
CA GLN A 311 -2.92 -20.19 6.82
C GLN A 311 -2.36 -18.97 6.08
N PRO A 312 -1.04 -18.90 5.88
CA PRO A 312 -0.44 -17.95 4.96
C PRO A 312 -0.84 -18.28 3.51
N GLU A 313 -0.73 -17.27 2.64
CA GLU A 313 -1.07 -17.34 1.23
C GLU A 313 0.08 -16.78 0.37
N THR A 314 0.44 -17.47 -0.70
CA THR A 314 1.37 -16.99 -1.73
C THR A 314 0.61 -16.10 -2.73
N ILE A 315 0.81 -14.79 -2.65
CA ILE A 315 0.05 -13.83 -3.48
C ILE A 315 0.73 -13.47 -4.80
N ALA A 316 2.01 -13.84 -4.97
CA ALA A 316 2.73 -13.66 -6.22
C ALA A 316 3.72 -14.79 -6.48
N TRP A 317 3.80 -15.21 -7.74
CA TRP A 317 4.70 -16.26 -8.20
C TRP A 317 5.63 -15.69 -9.27
N VAL A 318 6.79 -16.31 -9.44
CA VAL A 318 7.70 -16.01 -10.56
C VAL A 318 8.19 -17.31 -11.17
N GLU A 319 8.81 -17.22 -12.33
CA GLU A 319 9.42 -18.37 -12.99
C GLU A 319 10.86 -18.01 -13.35
N THR A 320 11.77 -18.94 -13.09
CA THR A 320 13.14 -18.83 -13.56
C THR A 320 13.12 -18.64 -15.07
N PHE A 321 13.75 -17.58 -15.55
CA PHE A 321 13.72 -17.28 -16.97
C PHE A 321 14.52 -18.36 -17.71
N ILE A 322 13.89 -19.17 -18.56
CA ILE A 322 14.60 -20.06 -19.49
C ILE A 322 14.24 -19.67 -20.90
N GLN A 323 15.24 -19.12 -21.60
CA GLN A 323 15.21 -19.09 -23.04
C GLN A 323 16.34 -19.94 -23.57
N ASP A 324 15.96 -21.07 -24.17
CA ASP A 324 16.77 -21.88 -25.08
C ASP A 324 18.10 -22.38 -24.46
N ASN A 325 18.66 -23.46 -24.96
CA ASN A 325 20.05 -23.81 -24.63
C ASN A 325 21.08 -22.77 -25.14
N LYS A 326 20.62 -21.69 -25.80
CA LYS A 326 21.43 -20.62 -26.40
C LYS A 326 21.85 -19.51 -25.44
N THR A 327 21.04 -19.11 -24.46
CA THR A 327 21.42 -17.98 -23.59
C THR A 327 22.67 -18.32 -22.77
N ARG A 328 23.72 -17.49 -22.88
CA ARG A 328 25.01 -17.69 -22.21
C ARG A 328 25.07 -16.83 -20.96
N ARG A 329 24.92 -17.44 -19.79
CA ARG A 329 24.84 -16.70 -18.51
C ARG A 329 26.10 -16.80 -17.69
N ALA A 330 26.30 -15.80 -16.83
CA ALA A 330 27.42 -15.78 -15.92
C ALA A 330 27.50 -16.92 -14.92
N LYS A 331 26.34 -17.34 -14.41
CA LYS A 331 26.28 -18.43 -13.44
C LYS A 331 26.04 -19.80 -14.08
N GLY A 332 26.03 -19.89 -15.41
CA GLY A 332 25.82 -21.14 -16.14
C GLY A 332 24.35 -21.45 -16.43
N ARG A 333 23.99 -22.72 -16.60
CA ARG A 333 22.62 -23.14 -16.90
C ARG A 333 21.73 -23.17 -15.66
N VAL A 334 20.43 -22.97 -15.82
CA VAL A 334 19.39 -23.13 -14.79
C VAL A 334 18.27 -24.03 -15.28
N ARG A 335 17.56 -24.68 -14.35
CA ARG A 335 16.35 -25.46 -14.63
C ARG A 335 15.10 -24.61 -14.45
N SER A 336 14.04 -24.95 -15.18
CA SER A 336 12.78 -24.22 -15.12
C SER A 336 12.18 -24.54 -13.76
N HIS A 337 11.86 -23.48 -13.03
CA HIS A 337 11.21 -23.60 -11.77
C HIS A 337 10.26 -22.42 -11.57
N LYS A 338 9.04 -22.72 -11.14
CA LYS A 338 8.06 -21.74 -10.75
C LYS A 338 7.86 -21.82 -9.25
N PHE A 339 8.12 -20.71 -8.57
CA PHE A 339 8.18 -20.61 -7.12
C PHE A 339 7.42 -19.40 -6.60
N GLY A 340 7.09 -19.42 -5.31
CA GLY A 340 6.46 -18.29 -4.64
C GLY A 340 7.47 -17.16 -4.44
N ALA A 341 7.13 -15.96 -4.93
CA ALA A 341 7.95 -14.76 -4.72
C ALA A 341 7.50 -13.98 -3.49
N LEU A 342 6.19 -13.94 -3.21
CA LEU A 342 5.64 -13.14 -2.12
C LEU A 342 4.57 -13.91 -1.36
N GLY A 343 4.75 -14.05 -0.06
CA GLY A 343 3.83 -14.71 0.86
C GLY A 343 3.30 -13.74 1.91
N VAL A 344 2.04 -13.89 2.29
CA VAL A 344 1.39 -13.06 3.30
C VAL A 344 0.66 -13.90 4.32
N TYR A 345 0.51 -13.36 5.52
CA TYR A 345 -0.35 -13.92 6.56
C TYR A 345 -1.17 -12.81 7.19
N ASP A 346 -2.50 -12.84 6.98
CA ASP A 346 -3.41 -11.89 7.62
C ASP A 346 -3.80 -12.32 9.03
N GLY A 347 -2.93 -12.01 9.99
CA GLY A 347 -3.14 -12.29 11.41
C GLY A 347 -4.29 -11.53 12.06
N PHE A 348 -4.89 -10.53 11.40
CA PHE A 348 -5.95 -9.73 12.00
C PHE A 348 -7.22 -10.53 12.27
N THR A 349 -7.49 -11.53 11.45
CA THR A 349 -8.61 -12.45 11.69
C THR A 349 -8.48 -13.15 13.04
N GLU A 350 -7.25 -13.38 13.48
CA GLU A 350 -6.86 -14.06 14.72
C GLU A 350 -6.34 -13.13 15.82
N GLN A 351 -6.49 -11.81 15.63
CA GLN A 351 -6.04 -10.78 16.58
C GLN A 351 -4.53 -10.77 16.85
N VAL A 352 -3.73 -11.21 15.89
CA VAL A 352 -2.26 -11.13 15.91
C VAL A 352 -1.75 -10.28 14.74
N GLY A 353 -0.45 -10.00 14.72
CA GLY A 353 0.20 -9.20 13.68
C GLY A 353 0.18 -9.86 12.29
N ARG A 354 0.28 -9.02 11.26
CA ARG A 354 0.40 -9.42 9.87
C ARG A 354 1.85 -9.74 9.51
N ILE A 355 2.05 -10.60 8.51
CA ILE A 355 3.39 -10.97 8.05
C ILE A 355 3.44 -10.92 6.53
N VAL A 356 4.52 -10.38 6.00
CA VAL A 356 4.93 -10.51 4.60
C VAL A 356 6.28 -11.22 4.58
N VAL A 357 6.43 -12.19 3.68
CA VAL A 357 7.72 -12.77 3.33
C VAL A 357 7.96 -12.65 1.84
N ASP A 358 9.23 -12.53 1.47
CA ASP A 358 9.66 -12.40 0.09
C ASP A 358 10.74 -13.45 -0.21
N SER A 359 10.83 -13.89 -1.46
CA SER A 359 11.83 -14.87 -1.93
C SER A 359 13.25 -14.33 -1.76
N THR A 360 13.46 -13.03 -1.99
CA THR A 360 14.78 -12.40 -1.96
C THR A 360 14.77 -10.96 -1.42
N TRP A 361 15.77 -10.60 -0.63
CA TRP A 361 16.03 -9.20 -0.26
C TRP A 361 16.43 -8.33 -1.46
N HIS A 362 16.83 -8.93 -2.59
CA HIS A 362 17.23 -8.20 -3.79
C HIS A 362 16.10 -7.38 -4.41
N HIS A 363 14.83 -7.71 -4.17
CA HIS A 363 13.75 -6.84 -4.63
C HIS A 363 13.80 -5.44 -4.02
N TRP A 364 14.56 -5.23 -2.94
CA TRP A 364 14.52 -4.03 -2.11
C TRP A 364 15.85 -3.27 -2.11
N PHE A 365 16.87 -3.76 -2.82
CA PHE A 365 18.19 -3.15 -2.81
C PHE A 365 18.43 -2.26 -4.03
N ASN A 366 19.19 -1.19 -3.82
CA ASN A 366 19.48 -0.16 -4.81
C ASN A 366 20.01 -0.76 -6.11
N ILE A 367 20.87 -1.78 -6.02
CA ILE A 367 21.45 -2.44 -7.19
C ILE A 367 20.40 -3.05 -8.12
N ASN A 368 19.25 -3.48 -7.61
CA ASN A 368 18.15 -4.03 -8.41
C ASN A 368 17.10 -2.99 -8.81
N LEU A 369 17.11 -1.84 -8.14
CA LEU A 369 16.16 -0.76 -8.37
C LEU A 369 16.70 0.34 -9.28
N ILE A 370 18.03 0.44 -9.43
CA ILE A 370 18.70 1.53 -10.16
C ILE A 370 18.27 1.61 -11.63
N GLY A 371 18.27 0.50 -12.37
CA GLY A 371 17.88 0.53 -13.78
C GLY A 371 16.43 0.92 -13.98
N MET A 372 15.53 0.50 -13.08
CA MET A 372 14.13 0.92 -13.09
C MET A 372 13.97 2.42 -12.75
N LYS A 373 14.75 2.94 -11.79
CA LYS A 373 14.75 4.36 -11.39
C LYS A 373 15.34 5.27 -12.46
N GLU A 374 16.38 4.82 -13.14
CA GLU A 374 17.11 5.59 -14.16
C GLU A 374 16.53 5.43 -15.57
N ALA A 375 15.53 4.58 -15.74
CA ALA A 375 14.83 4.41 -17.01
C ALA A 375 14.17 5.72 -17.48
N ASP A 376 14.17 5.95 -18.80
CA ASP A 376 13.46 7.07 -19.43
C ASP A 376 11.96 7.09 -19.06
N ASP A 377 11.36 5.91 -18.92
CA ASP A 377 10.01 5.70 -18.43
C ASP A 377 10.04 5.10 -17.01
N GLN A 378 9.75 5.94 -16.01
CA GLN A 378 9.72 5.55 -14.61
C GLN A 378 8.38 4.94 -14.17
N THR A 379 7.45 4.61 -15.09
CA THR A 379 6.14 4.03 -14.74
C THR A 379 6.27 2.80 -13.84
N ASN A 380 7.24 1.91 -14.11
CA ASN A 380 7.45 0.74 -13.27
C ASN A 380 8.04 1.11 -11.90
N TYR A 381 8.93 2.09 -11.85
CA TYR A 381 9.48 2.59 -10.59
C TYR A 381 8.37 3.16 -9.72
N ASP A 382 7.50 4.02 -10.27
CA ASP A 382 6.38 4.61 -9.55
C ASP A 382 5.40 3.55 -9.02
N ARG A 383 5.11 2.51 -9.81
CA ARG A 383 4.29 1.37 -9.34
C ARG A 383 4.98 0.58 -8.25
N TYR A 384 6.30 0.44 -8.32
CA TYR A 384 7.08 -0.22 -7.28
C TYR A 384 7.10 0.59 -5.97
N LYS A 385 7.16 1.93 -6.04
CA LYS A 385 7.02 2.79 -4.85
C LYS A 385 5.70 2.56 -4.14
N ILE A 386 4.61 2.48 -4.91
CA ILE A 386 3.28 2.16 -4.38
C ILE A 386 3.27 0.80 -3.70
N PHE A 387 3.94 -0.21 -4.27
CA PHE A 387 4.09 -1.51 -3.62
C PHE A 387 4.82 -1.44 -2.28
N VAL A 388 5.92 -0.68 -2.19
CA VAL A 388 6.64 -0.46 -0.92
C VAL A 388 5.73 0.21 0.12
N HIS A 389 4.98 1.26 -0.26
CA HIS A 389 4.02 1.91 0.63
C HIS A 389 2.89 0.97 1.05
N ASN A 390 2.41 0.14 0.12
CA ASN A 390 1.37 -0.83 0.38
C ASN A 390 1.84 -1.89 1.39
N VAL A 391 3.08 -2.38 1.29
CA VAL A 391 3.63 -3.32 2.29
C VAL A 391 3.62 -2.69 3.68
N ALA A 392 4.16 -1.47 3.82
CA ALA A 392 4.15 -0.75 5.08
C ALA A 392 2.71 -0.51 5.59
N CYS A 393 1.82 0.04 4.76
CA CYS A 393 0.44 0.30 5.19
C CYS A 393 -0.33 -0.98 5.57
N TRP A 394 -0.04 -2.11 4.93
CA TRP A 394 -0.74 -3.36 5.20
C TRP A 394 -0.23 -4.07 6.46
N LEU A 395 1.06 -3.95 6.78
CA LEU A 395 1.67 -4.53 7.98
C LEU A 395 1.31 -3.78 9.27
N ALA A 396 1.05 -2.48 9.16
CA ALA A 396 0.71 -1.62 10.29
C ALA A 396 -0.41 -2.21 11.17
N PRO A 397 -0.37 -2.07 12.51
CA PRO A 397 -1.40 -2.63 13.37
C PRO A 397 -2.79 -2.06 13.09
N LYS A 398 -3.83 -2.79 13.52
CA LYS A 398 -5.23 -2.47 13.24
C LYS A 398 -5.61 -1.02 13.54
N GLN A 399 -5.08 -0.47 14.63
CA GLN A 399 -5.43 0.88 15.05
C GLN A 399 -4.86 1.93 14.09
N GLN A 400 -3.62 1.74 13.65
CA GLN A 400 -2.94 2.58 12.67
C GLN A 400 -3.66 2.50 11.32
N GLN A 401 -4.10 1.32 10.89
CA GLN A 401 -4.89 1.18 9.66
C GLN A 401 -6.23 1.92 9.70
N LYS A 402 -6.95 1.85 10.84
CA LYS A 402 -8.17 2.67 11.03
C LYS A 402 -7.85 4.14 10.92
N GLN A 403 -6.77 4.59 11.58
CA GLN A 403 -6.33 5.99 11.51
C GLN A 403 -5.96 6.39 10.08
N MET A 404 -5.17 5.59 9.35
CA MET A 404 -4.83 5.84 7.95
C MET A 404 -6.06 6.02 7.07
N TYR A 405 -7.09 5.18 7.22
CA TYR A 405 -8.31 5.34 6.44
C TYR A 405 -9.02 6.66 6.72
N LEU A 406 -9.12 7.05 7.99
CA LEU A 406 -9.70 8.32 8.38
C LEU A 406 -8.85 9.50 7.87
N ARG A 407 -7.51 9.40 7.97
CA ARG A 407 -6.59 10.41 7.43
C ARG A 407 -6.64 10.47 5.90
N ALA A 408 -6.89 9.37 5.20
CA ALA A 408 -7.11 9.36 3.76
C ALA A 408 -8.41 10.10 3.41
N ILE A 409 -9.48 9.90 4.19
CA ILE A 409 -10.71 10.68 4.05
C ILE A 409 -10.44 12.16 4.31
N TRP A 410 -9.73 12.52 5.38
CA TRP A 410 -9.33 13.92 5.65
C TRP A 410 -8.57 14.51 4.47
N HIS A 411 -7.49 13.85 4.06
CA HIS A 411 -6.62 14.27 2.96
C HIS A 411 -7.42 14.51 1.69
N SER A 412 -8.36 13.60 1.37
CA SER A 412 -9.22 13.73 0.19
C SER A 412 -10.02 15.04 0.18
N GLN A 413 -10.41 15.58 1.33
CA GLN A 413 -11.20 16.81 1.43
C GLN A 413 -10.41 18.08 1.05
N PHE A 414 -9.07 18.01 1.10
CA PHE A 414 -8.19 19.15 0.86
C PHE A 414 -7.40 19.05 -0.45
N THR A 415 -7.66 18.03 -1.27
CA THR A 415 -7.07 17.99 -2.62
C THR A 415 -7.64 19.14 -3.47
N SER A 416 -6.83 19.64 -4.41
CA SER A 416 -7.18 20.83 -5.20
C SER A 416 -8.52 20.68 -5.91
N GLN A 417 -8.84 19.49 -6.40
CA GLN A 417 -10.09 19.19 -7.12
C GLN A 417 -11.33 19.34 -6.23
N VAL A 418 -11.25 18.89 -4.97
CA VAL A 418 -12.36 19.04 -3.99
C VAL A 418 -12.59 20.50 -3.67
N MET A 419 -11.49 21.19 -3.38
CA MET A 419 -11.54 22.57 -2.98
C MET A 419 -12.07 23.45 -4.13
N GLU A 420 -11.67 23.20 -5.37
CA GLU A 420 -12.21 23.87 -6.56
C GLU A 420 -13.74 23.69 -6.67
N ASN A 421 -14.24 22.45 -6.55
CA ASN A 421 -15.67 22.16 -6.62
C ASN A 421 -16.45 22.86 -5.49
N TYR A 422 -15.91 22.84 -4.27
CA TYR A 422 -16.52 23.48 -3.10
C TYR A 422 -16.66 25.00 -3.28
N TYR A 423 -15.60 25.65 -3.78
CA TYR A 423 -15.57 27.11 -3.95
C TYR A 423 -16.40 27.61 -5.13
N ILE A 424 -16.43 26.86 -6.24
CA ILE A 424 -17.04 27.35 -7.48
C ILE A 424 -18.56 27.19 -7.47
N SER A 425 -19.07 26.11 -6.88
CA SER A 425 -20.45 25.69 -7.16
C SER A 425 -21.46 25.96 -6.05
N ASN A 426 -21.03 26.26 -4.81
CA ASN A 426 -21.88 26.11 -3.62
C ASN A 426 -22.60 24.73 -3.56
N ALA A 427 -22.18 23.74 -4.37
CA ALA A 427 -22.82 22.45 -4.43
C ALA A 427 -22.45 21.66 -3.17
N SER A 428 -23.39 20.83 -2.73
CA SER A 428 -23.15 19.92 -1.62
C SER A 428 -22.14 18.87 -2.04
N TRP A 429 -20.90 18.99 -1.57
CA TRP A 429 -19.92 17.92 -1.60
C TRP A 429 -20.49 16.65 -0.97
N THR A 430 -20.40 15.54 -1.69
CA THR A 430 -21.00 14.26 -1.32
C THR A 430 -19.96 13.20 -1.01
N TYR A 431 -20.41 12.07 -0.45
CA TYR A 431 -19.54 10.91 -0.26
C TYR A 431 -18.98 10.38 -1.59
N LYS A 432 -19.71 10.51 -2.70
CA LYS A 432 -19.26 10.04 -4.02
C LYS A 432 -18.03 10.81 -4.49
N ASP A 433 -18.03 12.11 -4.29
CA ASP A 433 -16.88 12.94 -4.67
C ASP A 433 -15.65 12.56 -3.83
N THR A 434 -15.85 12.22 -2.54
CA THR A 434 -14.80 11.68 -1.68
C THR A 434 -14.30 10.32 -2.14
N GLN A 435 -15.21 9.41 -2.53
CA GLN A 435 -14.83 8.10 -3.07
C GLN A 435 -13.99 8.24 -4.35
N GLU A 436 -14.39 9.11 -5.28
CA GLU A 436 -13.65 9.32 -6.52
C GLU A 436 -12.24 9.85 -6.27
N VAL A 437 -12.08 10.76 -5.29
CA VAL A 437 -10.76 11.27 -4.91
C VAL A 437 -9.93 10.18 -4.21
N LEU A 438 -10.53 9.41 -3.30
CA LEU A 438 -9.84 8.28 -2.65
C LEU A 438 -9.35 7.24 -3.66
N LYS A 439 -10.13 6.92 -4.70
CA LYS A 439 -9.73 5.98 -5.77
C LYS A 439 -8.46 6.37 -6.49
N ALA A 440 -8.11 7.66 -6.51
CA ALA A 440 -6.91 8.15 -7.17
C ALA A 440 -5.61 7.80 -6.42
N PHE A 441 -5.68 7.53 -5.10
CA PHE A 441 -4.47 7.28 -4.29
C PHE A 441 -4.59 6.14 -3.26
N VAL A 442 -5.77 5.56 -3.06
CA VAL A 442 -5.97 4.33 -2.28
C VAL A 442 -6.65 3.30 -3.18
N SER A 443 -6.06 2.12 -3.30
CA SER A 443 -6.64 1.05 -4.12
C SER A 443 -7.96 0.53 -3.51
N GLU A 444 -8.81 -0.07 -4.34
CA GLU A 444 -10.07 -0.66 -3.87
C GLU A 444 -9.85 -1.75 -2.83
N SER A 445 -8.86 -2.62 -3.02
CA SER A 445 -8.53 -3.70 -2.09
C SER A 445 -8.14 -3.14 -0.72
N PHE A 446 -7.36 -2.06 -0.64
CA PHE A 446 -7.07 -1.38 0.63
C PHE A 446 -8.31 -0.78 1.29
N ARG A 447 -9.16 -0.10 0.52
CA ARG A 447 -10.39 0.48 1.08
C ARG A 447 -11.29 -0.61 1.66
N LYS A 448 -11.42 -1.76 0.98
CA LYS A 448 -12.14 -2.93 1.50
C LYS A 448 -11.50 -3.50 2.77
N ASP A 449 -10.18 -3.65 2.78
CA ASP A 449 -9.44 -4.15 3.94
C ASP A 449 -9.63 -3.24 5.15
N TRP A 450 -9.46 -1.93 5.00
CA TRP A 450 -9.68 -0.97 6.08
C TRP A 450 -11.15 -0.90 6.52
N LEU A 451 -12.09 -0.96 5.58
CA LEU A 451 -13.52 -1.00 5.87
C LEU A 451 -13.87 -2.21 6.73
N SER A 452 -13.19 -3.34 6.50
CA SER A 452 -13.40 -4.57 7.28
C SER A 452 -13.12 -4.39 8.78
N LEU A 453 -12.30 -3.40 9.15
CA LEU A 453 -11.96 -3.09 10.55
C LEU A 453 -13.08 -2.37 11.31
N TRP A 454 -14.07 -1.81 10.59
CA TRP A 454 -15.19 -1.06 11.14
C TRP A 454 -16.46 -1.88 11.28
N TYR A 455 -16.60 -2.94 10.48
CA TYR A 455 -17.79 -3.76 10.43
C TYR A 455 -17.55 -5.14 11.07
N PRO A 456 -18.53 -5.66 11.81
CA PRO A 456 -18.54 -7.07 12.22
C PRO A 456 -18.33 -8.02 11.02
N LYS A 457 -17.57 -9.10 11.24
CA LYS A 457 -17.21 -10.08 10.19
C LYS A 457 -18.45 -10.69 9.52
N GLU A 458 -19.52 -10.83 10.27
CA GLU A 458 -20.81 -11.38 9.86
C GLU A 458 -21.44 -10.58 8.71
N LEU A 459 -21.20 -9.26 8.66
CA LEU A 459 -21.72 -8.40 7.60
C LEU A 459 -20.86 -8.43 6.34
N LEU A 460 -19.56 -8.69 6.52
CA LEU A 460 -18.56 -8.67 5.45
C LEU A 460 -18.53 -9.98 4.65
N ASN A 461 -18.95 -11.10 5.25
CA ASN A 461 -18.89 -12.42 4.61
C ASN A 461 -20.15 -13.28 4.88
N PRO A 462 -21.28 -13.00 4.22
CA PRO A 462 -22.52 -13.76 4.43
C PRO A 462 -22.47 -15.17 3.86
N GLU A 463 -21.56 -15.45 2.92
CA GLU A 463 -21.55 -16.73 2.19
C GLU A 463 -21.20 -17.90 3.14
N LYS A 464 -20.43 -17.65 4.21
CA LYS A 464 -20.16 -18.65 5.26
C LYS A 464 -21.40 -19.01 6.09
N GLU A 465 -22.32 -18.09 6.35
CA GLU A 465 -23.57 -18.36 7.09
C GLU A 465 -24.67 -18.97 6.21
N SER A 466 -24.58 -18.83 4.88
CA SER A 466 -25.54 -19.44 3.95
C SER A 466 -25.57 -20.97 3.97
N ARG A 467 -24.54 -21.63 4.54
CA ARG A 467 -24.47 -23.10 4.69
C ARG A 467 -25.59 -23.68 5.56
N ASP A 468 -26.22 -22.89 6.42
CA ASP A 468 -27.38 -23.32 7.21
C ASP A 468 -28.72 -23.21 6.45
N GLY A 469 -28.70 -22.92 5.14
CA GLY A 469 -29.87 -23.03 4.26
C GLY A 469 -30.94 -21.94 4.45
N LEU A 470 -30.71 -20.96 5.33
CA LEU A 470 -31.65 -19.84 5.54
C LEU A 470 -31.57 -18.77 4.45
N PHE A 471 -30.43 -18.65 3.74
CA PHE A 471 -30.23 -17.76 2.61
C PHE A 471 -30.04 -18.57 1.31
N HIS A 472 -31.13 -19.13 0.79
CA HIS A 472 -31.13 -19.84 -0.49
C HIS A 472 -30.75 -18.92 -1.67
N GLU A 473 -30.17 -19.53 -2.72
CA GLU A 473 -29.71 -19.00 -4.03
C GLU A 473 -30.68 -18.06 -4.80
N TRP A 474 -31.88 -17.82 -4.28
CA TRP A 474 -32.94 -17.05 -4.95
C TRP A 474 -33.22 -15.68 -4.32
N SER A 475 -32.43 -15.22 -3.33
CA SER A 475 -32.52 -13.82 -2.91
C SER A 475 -31.73 -12.95 -3.90
N PRO A 476 -32.39 -12.08 -4.71
CA PRO A 476 -31.69 -11.10 -5.54
C PRO A 476 -30.96 -10.03 -4.72
N TYR A 477 -30.99 -10.13 -3.39
CA TYR A 477 -30.34 -9.23 -2.45
C TYR A 477 -29.33 -10.05 -1.63
N LYS A 478 -28.09 -10.11 -2.14
CA LYS A 478 -26.89 -10.51 -1.39
C LYS A 478 -26.63 -9.48 -0.25
N CYS A 479 -25.64 -9.71 0.62
CA CYS A 479 -25.18 -8.69 1.58
C CYS A 479 -25.06 -7.30 0.95
N PRO A 480 -25.11 -6.24 1.76
CA PRO A 480 -24.86 -4.91 1.21
C PRO A 480 -23.50 -4.97 0.48
N HIS A 481 -23.54 -4.62 -0.80
CA HIS A 481 -22.33 -4.51 -1.61
C HIS A 481 -21.38 -3.57 -0.87
N TRP A 482 -20.07 -3.83 -0.89
CA TRP A 482 -19.11 -3.11 -0.05
C TRP A 482 -19.14 -1.58 -0.27
N GLU A 483 -19.57 -1.13 -1.44
CA GLU A 483 -19.80 0.26 -1.83
C GLU A 483 -20.90 0.91 -1.00
N VAL A 484 -21.92 0.14 -0.58
CA VAL A 484 -22.97 0.62 0.34
C VAL A 484 -22.37 0.81 1.73
N LEU A 485 -21.56 -0.14 2.20
CA LEU A 485 -20.86 -0.02 3.48
C LEU A 485 -19.95 1.21 3.47
N GLU A 486 -19.13 1.36 2.43
CA GLU A 486 -18.23 2.50 2.26
C GLU A 486 -19.01 3.82 2.16
N ALA A 487 -20.08 3.86 1.35
CA ALA A 487 -20.90 5.06 1.18
C ALA A 487 -21.51 5.55 2.49
N GLU A 488 -22.10 4.65 3.27
CA GLU A 488 -22.72 5.01 4.56
C GLU A 488 -21.66 5.47 5.58
N LEU A 489 -20.50 4.79 5.62
CA LEU A 489 -19.39 5.18 6.48
C LEU A 489 -18.86 6.57 6.12
N LEU A 490 -18.57 6.81 4.85
CA LEU A 490 -18.11 8.10 4.35
C LEU A 490 -19.14 9.20 4.56
N GLN A 491 -20.43 8.89 4.36
CA GLN A 491 -21.49 9.87 4.59
C GLN A 491 -21.56 10.30 6.06
N GLY A 492 -21.42 9.36 6.99
CA GLY A 492 -21.36 9.65 8.42
C GLY A 492 -20.14 10.53 8.78
N VAL A 493 -18.95 10.14 8.31
CA VAL A 493 -17.70 10.88 8.55
C VAL A 493 -17.76 12.29 7.96
N ILE A 494 -18.14 12.44 6.69
CA ILE A 494 -18.22 13.75 6.02
C ILE A 494 -19.24 14.67 6.70
N ALA A 495 -20.36 14.13 7.18
CA ALA A 495 -21.37 14.92 7.89
C ALA A 495 -20.81 15.57 9.16
N GLU A 496 -19.96 14.85 9.90
CA GLU A 496 -19.30 15.35 11.12
C GLU A 496 -18.11 16.27 10.82
N LEU A 497 -17.34 16.00 9.75
CA LEU A 497 -16.21 16.86 9.36
C LEU A 497 -16.65 18.19 8.73
N ARG A 498 -17.79 18.22 8.06
CA ARG A 498 -18.23 19.38 7.27
C ARG A 498 -18.28 20.70 8.06
N PRO A 499 -18.85 20.76 9.28
CA PRO A 499 -18.83 21.99 10.09
C PRO A 499 -17.42 22.51 10.35
N LEU A 500 -16.48 21.62 10.66
CA LEU A 500 -15.08 21.96 10.91
C LEU A 500 -14.40 22.49 9.65
N ILE A 501 -14.56 21.81 8.51
CA ILE A 501 -13.99 22.26 7.22
C ILE A 501 -14.51 23.66 6.86
N LEU A 502 -15.82 23.89 7.00
CA LEU A 502 -16.43 25.21 6.77
C LEU A 502 -15.91 26.27 7.73
N GLU A 503 -15.67 25.91 8.99
CA GLU A 503 -15.06 26.80 9.97
C GLU A 503 -13.63 27.16 9.57
N MET A 504 -12.81 26.18 9.18
CA MET A 504 -11.43 26.40 8.75
C MET A 504 -11.36 27.34 7.56
N MET A 505 -12.20 27.10 6.55
CA MET A 505 -12.32 27.97 5.37
C MET A 505 -12.72 29.40 5.73
N ARG A 506 -13.70 29.58 6.62
CA ARG A 506 -14.25 30.91 6.97
C ARG A 506 -13.35 31.69 7.91
N LYS A 507 -12.84 31.04 8.95
CA LYS A 507 -12.06 31.68 10.03
C LYS A 507 -10.56 31.68 9.75
N LYS A 508 -10.10 31.10 8.63
CA LYS A 508 -8.68 30.89 8.33
C LYS A 508 -7.97 30.14 9.46
N ARG A 509 -8.66 29.17 10.09
CA ARG A 509 -8.05 28.26 11.06
C ARG A 509 -7.07 27.38 10.27
N THR A 510 -5.81 27.35 10.70
CA THR A 510 -4.71 26.71 9.95
C THR A 510 -4.28 25.36 10.52
N SER A 511 -4.91 24.89 11.59
CA SER A 511 -4.61 23.61 12.24
C SER A 511 -5.84 23.08 12.98
N VAL A 512 -5.95 21.76 13.12
CA VAL A 512 -6.95 21.08 13.94
C VAL A 512 -6.21 20.34 15.05
N GLU A 513 -6.80 20.26 16.24
CA GLU A 513 -6.22 19.43 17.30
C GLU A 513 -6.51 17.96 16.97
N GLU A 514 -5.53 17.08 17.09
CA GLU A 514 -5.67 15.66 16.76
C GLU A 514 -6.83 14.99 17.50
N GLN A 515 -7.05 15.38 18.76
CA GLN A 515 -8.16 14.89 19.56
C GLN A 515 -9.53 15.28 18.97
N GLU A 516 -9.70 16.54 18.54
CA GLU A 516 -10.95 17.02 17.93
C GLU A 516 -11.27 16.22 16.66
N LEU A 517 -10.26 15.99 15.83
CA LEU A 517 -10.44 15.24 14.60
C LEU A 517 -10.75 13.77 14.86
N THR A 518 -10.08 13.16 15.86
CA THR A 518 -10.36 11.78 16.30
C THR A 518 -11.81 11.64 16.78
N GLU A 519 -12.29 12.56 17.61
CA GLU A 519 -13.68 12.56 18.11
C GLU A 519 -14.70 12.68 16.97
N LEU A 520 -14.47 13.57 16.00
CA LEU A 520 -15.33 13.71 14.82
C LEU A 520 -15.35 12.43 13.98
N PHE A 521 -14.20 11.79 13.81
CA PHE A 521 -14.09 10.54 13.07
C PHE A 521 -14.79 9.38 13.75
N GLU A 522 -14.60 9.19 15.05
CA GLU A 522 -15.27 8.15 15.81
C GLU A 522 -16.79 8.33 15.75
N LYS A 523 -17.26 9.55 15.99
CA LYS A 523 -18.69 9.89 15.92
C LYS A 523 -19.27 9.65 14.52
N GLY A 524 -18.58 10.13 13.49
CA GLY A 524 -19.02 9.97 12.10
C GLY A 524 -19.00 8.51 11.64
N SER A 525 -17.99 7.75 12.07
CA SER A 525 -17.88 6.33 11.76
C SER A 525 -18.98 5.51 12.42
N LEU A 526 -19.26 5.76 13.71
CA LEU A 526 -20.37 5.14 14.42
C LEU A 526 -21.72 5.46 13.78
N GLN A 527 -21.92 6.71 13.34
CA GLN A 527 -23.14 7.11 12.64
C GLN A 527 -23.29 6.38 11.30
N GLY A 528 -22.20 6.22 10.55
CA GLY A 528 -22.17 5.48 9.29
C GLY A 528 -22.51 4.00 9.47
N VAL A 529 -21.85 3.33 10.44
CA VAL A 529 -22.15 1.93 10.78
C VAL A 529 -23.60 1.77 11.24
N TRP A 530 -24.11 2.70 12.06
CA TRP A 530 -25.51 2.68 12.49
C TRP A 530 -26.48 2.82 11.31
N ASN A 531 -26.20 3.73 10.36
CA ASN A 531 -27.01 3.89 9.16
C ASN A 531 -27.00 2.61 8.31
N THR A 532 -25.86 1.96 8.16
CA THR A 532 -25.76 0.65 7.51
C THR A 532 -26.65 -0.37 8.21
N MET A 533 -26.58 -0.49 9.53
CA MET A 533 -27.39 -1.47 10.29
C MET A 533 -28.88 -1.20 10.12
N LYS A 534 -29.28 0.07 10.17
CA LYS A 534 -30.66 0.48 9.95
C LYS A 534 -31.12 0.13 8.54
N HIS A 535 -30.34 0.49 7.52
CA HIS A 535 -30.64 0.15 6.12
C HIS A 535 -30.81 -1.35 5.94
N TRP A 536 -29.92 -2.14 6.54
CA TRP A 536 -29.97 -3.59 6.49
C TRP A 536 -31.20 -4.18 7.19
N SER A 537 -31.54 -3.67 8.37
CA SER A 537 -32.77 -4.05 9.08
C SER A 537 -34.02 -3.80 8.22
N GLU A 538 -34.09 -2.65 7.56
CA GLU A 538 -35.21 -2.32 6.66
C GLU A 538 -35.27 -3.25 5.44
N VAL A 539 -34.12 -3.69 4.92
CA VAL A 539 -34.04 -4.68 3.83
C VAL A 539 -34.55 -6.05 4.32
N ILE A 540 -34.13 -6.51 5.49
CA ILE A 540 -34.59 -7.77 6.09
C ILE A 540 -36.10 -7.76 6.32
N ASP A 541 -36.64 -6.67 6.89
CA ASP A 541 -38.08 -6.57 7.17
C ASP A 541 -38.92 -6.60 5.88
N LYS A 542 -38.44 -5.93 4.82
CA LYS A 542 -39.06 -6.02 3.48
C LYS A 542 -39.02 -7.44 2.94
N GLN A 543 -37.91 -8.16 3.11
CA GLN A 543 -37.80 -9.56 2.68
C GLN A 543 -38.77 -10.47 3.42
N ARG A 544 -38.87 -10.33 4.74
CA ARG A 544 -39.82 -11.08 5.56
C ARG A 544 -41.25 -10.84 5.10
N THR A 545 -41.61 -9.58 4.87
CA THR A 545 -42.93 -9.19 4.36
C THR A 545 -43.21 -9.81 2.98
N MET A 546 -42.25 -9.74 2.05
CA MET A 546 -42.41 -10.36 0.72
C MET A 546 -42.58 -11.89 0.82
N LYS A 547 -41.80 -12.56 1.67
CA LYS A 547 -41.89 -14.01 1.88
C LYS A 547 -43.26 -14.41 2.44
N GLU A 548 -43.77 -13.65 3.40
CA GLU A 548 -45.13 -13.85 3.95
C GLU A 548 -46.21 -13.63 2.88
N MET A 549 -46.06 -12.62 2.02
CA MET A 549 -46.98 -12.38 0.89
C MET A 549 -46.95 -13.52 -0.14
N TYR A 550 -45.77 -14.01 -0.53
CA TYR A 550 -45.66 -15.14 -1.46
C TYR A 550 -46.22 -16.43 -0.85
N ALA A 551 -45.91 -16.71 0.41
CA ALA A 551 -46.49 -17.86 1.12
C ALA A 551 -48.02 -17.77 1.20
N ALA A 552 -48.57 -16.57 1.40
CA ALA A 552 -50.01 -16.33 1.38
C ALA A 552 -50.63 -16.48 -0.02
N LYS A 553 -49.89 -16.20 -1.10
CA LYS A 553 -50.35 -16.36 -2.48
C LYS A 553 -50.31 -17.82 -2.96
N ILE A 554 -49.44 -18.65 -2.38
CA ILE A 554 -49.33 -20.08 -2.68
C ILE A 554 -50.43 -20.90 -1.97
N ARG A 555 -50.82 -20.47 -0.75
CA ARG A 555 -51.96 -21.03 -0.03
C ARG A 555 -53.27 -20.61 -0.69
#